data_AF-A0A1E9HC32-F1
#
_entry.id   AF-A0A1E9HC32-F1
#
_cell.length_a   1.000
_cell.length_b   1.000
_cell.length_c   1.000
_cell.angle_alpha   90.00
_cell.angle_beta   90.00
_cell.angle_gamma   90.00
#
_symmetry.space_group_name_H-M   'P 1'
#
loop_
_entity.id
_entity.type
_entity.pdbx_description
1 polymer ?
#
loop_
_entity_poly.entity_id
_entity_poly.type
_entity_poly.pdbx_seq_one_letter_code
_entity_poly.pdbx_strand_id
1 'polypeptide(L)'
;MSKTKYRNGAPDLDKSSIDYEAIQDPGHMHSVGAWIGVILVFVGVAVAGIGTLIVNTSGWALFFVGCALVVLGAVVGPVLVKAGLGPKIHRNTLQR
;
A
#
# COMPACT_ATOMS: atom_id res chain seq x y z
N MET A 1 5.66 15.44 39.47
CA MET A 1 5.99 14.12 38.91
C MET A 1 6.86 14.35 37.67
N SER A 2 8.19 14.34 37.86
CA SER A 2 9.16 14.65 36.80
C SER A 2 9.18 13.49 35.79
N LYS A 3 8.79 13.75 34.54
CA LYS A 3 8.91 12.74 33.48
C LYS A 3 10.40 12.58 33.17
N THR A 4 10.94 11.43 33.55
CA THR A 4 12.33 11.03 33.31
C THR A 4 12.62 11.14 31.81
N LYS A 5 13.47 12.12 31.43
CA LYS A 5 14.03 12.23 30.09
C LYS A 5 14.96 11.04 29.88
N TYR A 6 14.52 10.05 29.11
CA TYR A 6 15.40 8.99 28.61
C TYR A 6 16.40 9.62 27.62
N ARG A 7 17.62 9.91 28.09
CA ARG A 7 18.73 10.50 27.32
C ARG A 7 19.54 9.40 26.66
N ASN A 8 19.11 8.98 25.47
CA ASN A 8 19.88 8.06 24.64
C ASN A 8 19.94 8.62 23.20
N GLY A 9 20.70 9.71 23.02
CA GLY A 9 20.94 10.41 21.76
C GLY A 9 21.83 11.65 22.01
N ALA A 10 22.44 12.19 20.95
CA ALA A 10 23.22 13.44 20.99
C ALA A 10 22.41 14.56 21.70
N PRO A 11 23.07 15.53 22.38
CA PRO A 11 22.40 16.51 23.26
C PRO A 11 21.33 17.40 22.58
N ASP A 12 21.18 17.31 21.26
CA ASP A 12 20.26 18.03 20.39
C ASP A 12 19.05 17.20 19.90
N LEU A 13 19.02 15.88 20.13
CA LEU A 13 17.93 15.01 19.69
C LEU A 13 16.96 14.73 20.83
N ASP A 14 16.08 15.70 21.08
CA ASP A 14 14.91 15.49 21.93
C ASP A 14 13.77 14.85 21.11
N LYS A 15 13.07 13.89 21.71
CA LYS A 15 11.99 13.14 21.03
C LYS A 15 10.80 14.03 20.63
N SER A 16 10.66 15.21 21.22
CA SER A 16 9.64 16.21 20.88
C SER A 16 10.04 17.17 19.76
N SER A 17 11.31 17.25 19.38
CA SER A 17 11.82 18.07 18.27
C SER A 17 11.85 17.32 16.93
N ILE A 18 11.63 16.01 16.98
CA ILE A 18 11.60 15.15 15.79
C ILE A 18 10.14 14.92 15.40
N ASP A 19 9.75 15.46 14.25
CA ASP A 19 8.46 15.15 13.63
C ASP A 19 8.52 13.74 13.02
N TYR A 20 8.18 12.74 13.84
CA TYR A 20 8.13 11.36 13.38
C TYR A 20 7.13 11.15 12.25
N GLU A 21 6.05 11.93 12.21
CA GLU A 21 5.08 11.89 11.11
C GLU A 21 5.66 12.44 9.82
N ALA A 22 6.68 13.31 9.87
CA ALA A 22 7.40 13.78 8.68
C ALA A 22 8.48 12.78 8.19
N ILE A 23 8.97 11.91 9.07
CA ILE A 23 9.99 10.89 8.76
C ILE A 23 9.37 9.56 8.31
N GLN A 24 8.10 9.31 8.64
CA GLN A 24 7.41 8.12 8.13
C GLN A 24 7.36 8.13 6.59
N ASP A 25 7.19 6.96 5.99
CA ASP A 25 7.03 6.88 4.53
C ASP A 25 5.65 7.45 4.14
N PRO A 26 5.57 8.38 3.15
CA PRO A 26 4.34 8.99 2.62
C PRO A 26 3.24 8.04 2.12
N GLY A 27 3.41 6.73 2.27
CA GLY A 27 2.28 5.82 2.36
C GLY A 27 1.94 5.16 1.04
N HIS A 28 2.86 5.15 0.08
CA HIS A 28 2.70 4.33 -1.12
C HIS A 28 2.88 2.84 -0.78
N MET A 29 3.88 2.49 0.02
CA MET A 29 4.12 1.09 0.45
C MET A 29 3.26 0.61 1.63
N HIS A 30 2.47 1.46 2.28
CA HIS A 30 1.69 1.06 3.47
C HIS A 30 0.18 1.31 3.38
N SER A 31 -0.30 1.96 2.31
CA SER A 31 -1.73 2.22 2.17
C SER A 31 -2.52 0.98 1.74
N VAL A 32 -3.72 0.84 2.30
CA VAL A 32 -4.64 -0.27 1.96
C VAL A 32 -5.02 -0.22 0.49
N GLY A 33 -5.31 0.97 -0.05
CA GLY A 33 -5.67 1.14 -1.46
C GLY A 33 -4.57 0.69 -2.43
N ALA A 34 -3.30 0.90 -2.08
CA ALA A 34 -2.17 0.42 -2.89
C ALA A 34 -2.07 -1.10 -2.85
N TRP A 35 -2.05 -1.71 -1.66
CA TRP A 35 -1.88 -3.18 -1.54
C TRP A 35 -3.04 -3.98 -2.11
N ILE A 36 -4.29 -3.53 -1.95
CA ILE A 36 -5.44 -4.23 -2.53
C ILE A 36 -5.37 -4.25 -4.06
N GLY A 37 -5.00 -3.12 -4.68
CA GLY A 37 -4.81 -3.05 -6.13
C GLY A 37 -3.71 -4.01 -6.61
N VAL A 38 -2.55 -4.00 -5.95
CA VAL A 38 -1.41 -4.87 -6.28
C VAL A 38 -1.78 -6.35 -6.14
N ILE A 39 -2.43 -6.76 -5.04
CA ILE A 39 -2.80 -8.15 -4.80
C ILE A 39 -3.79 -8.64 -5.87
N LEU A 40 -4.79 -7.83 -6.22
CA LEU A 40 -5.76 -8.19 -7.26
C LEU A 40 -5.11 -8.40 -8.63
N VAL A 41 -4.24 -7.48 -9.03
CA VAL A 41 -3.51 -7.61 -10.31
C VAL A 41 -2.55 -8.78 -10.27
N PHE A 42 -1.81 -8.97 -9.17
CA PHE A 42 -0.85 -10.07 -9.03
C PHE A 42 -1.54 -11.44 -9.08
N VAL A 43 -2.64 -11.62 -8.34
CA VAL A 43 -3.45 -12.85 -8.39
C VAL A 43 -4.07 -13.03 -9.77
N GLY A 44 -4.59 -11.98 -10.40
CA GLY A 44 -5.15 -12.04 -11.74
C GLY A 44 -4.12 -12.49 -12.78
N VAL A 45 -2.91 -11.93 -12.76
CA VAL A 45 -1.81 -12.33 -13.64
C VAL A 45 -1.36 -13.76 -13.36
N ALA A 46 -1.25 -14.17 -12.09
CA ALA A 46 -0.90 -15.54 -11.73
C ALA A 46 -1.95 -16.56 -12.24
N VAL A 47 -3.24 -16.29 -12.03
CA VAL A 47 -4.35 -17.12 -12.51
C VAL A 47 -4.37 -17.18 -14.04
N ALA A 48 -4.18 -16.03 -14.70
CA ALA A 48 -4.12 -15.97 -16.16
C ALA A 48 -2.94 -16.78 -16.70
N GLY A 49 -1.76 -16.64 -16.08
CA GLY A 49 -0.56 -17.40 -16.44
C GLY A 49 -0.78 -18.92 -16.29
N ILE A 50 -1.37 -19.37 -15.19
CA ILE A 50 -1.74 -20.79 -15.01
C ILE A 50 -2.71 -21.24 -16.11
N GLY A 51 -3.71 -20.41 -16.44
CA GLY A 51 -4.65 -20.68 -17.53
C GLY A 51 -3.95 -20.93 -18.87
N THR A 52 -2.89 -20.18 -19.19
CA THR A 52 -2.13 -20.37 -20.43
C THR A 52 -1.34 -21.68 -20.50
N LEU A 53 -1.05 -22.32 -19.35
CA LEU A 53 -0.36 -23.60 -19.30
C LEU A 53 -1.31 -24.79 -19.56
N ILE A 54 -2.63 -24.57 -19.49
CA ILE A 54 -3.65 -25.60 -19.66
C ILE A 54 -4.24 -25.48 -21.08
N VAL A 55 -3.96 -26.45 -21.95
CA VAL A 55 -4.24 -26.34 -23.41
C VAL A 55 -5.67 -26.78 -23.81
N ASN A 56 -6.59 -26.90 -22.85
CA ASN A 56 -7.99 -27.27 -23.10
C ASN A 56 -8.92 -26.06 -22.92
N THR A 57 -10.22 -26.26 -23.20
CA THR A 57 -11.24 -25.20 -23.04
C THR A 57 -11.27 -24.60 -21.63
N SER A 58 -10.97 -25.39 -20.60
CA SER A 58 -10.93 -24.93 -19.21
C SER A 58 -9.76 -23.99 -18.93
N GLY A 59 -8.62 -24.15 -19.62
CA GLY A 59 -7.48 -23.23 -19.50
C GLY A 59 -7.80 -21.83 -20.05
N TRP A 60 -8.49 -21.77 -21.19
CA TRP A 60 -8.98 -20.50 -21.75
C TRP A 60 -9.98 -19.81 -20.81
N ALA A 61 -10.87 -20.57 -20.16
CA ALA A 61 -11.78 -20.00 -19.16
C ALA A 61 -11.01 -19.37 -17.97
N LEU A 62 -9.99 -20.08 -17.44
CA LEU A 62 -9.15 -19.55 -16.36
C LEU A 62 -8.34 -18.32 -16.77
N PHE A 63 -7.86 -18.28 -18.01
CA PHE A 63 -7.20 -17.09 -18.57
C PHE A 63 -8.11 -15.86 -18.48
N PHE A 64 -9.36 -15.97 -18.95
CA PHE A 64 -10.31 -14.86 -18.90
C PHE A 64 -10.73 -14.48 -17.48
N VAL A 65 -10.82 -15.44 -16.55
CA VAL A 65 -11.02 -15.14 -15.13
C VAL A 65 -9.86 -14.32 -14.57
N GLY A 66 -8.61 -14.70 -14.89
CA GLY A 66 -7.43 -13.94 -14.50
C GLY A 66 -7.42 -12.52 -15.08
N CYS A 67 -7.77 -12.36 -16.36
CA CYS A 67 -7.93 -11.04 -16.99
C CYS A 67 -8.99 -10.19 -16.30
N ALA A 68 -10.14 -10.77 -15.93
CA ALA A 68 -11.19 -10.07 -15.22
C ALA A 68 -10.71 -9.55 -13.85
N LEU A 69 -9.90 -10.33 -13.13
CA LEU A 69 -9.29 -9.91 -11.86
C LEU A 69 -8.31 -8.75 -12.03
N VAL A 70 -7.52 -8.74 -13.11
CA VAL A 70 -6.62 -7.60 -13.43
C VAL A 70 -7.43 -6.33 -13.67
N VAL A 71 -8.50 -6.41 -14.47
CA VAL A 71 -9.40 -5.28 -14.71
C VAL A 71 -10.04 -4.83 -13.40
N LEU A 72 -10.46 -5.75 -12.54
CA LEU A 72 -11.01 -5.44 -11.22
C LEU A 72 -9.99 -4.69 -10.35
N GLY A 73 -8.73 -5.13 -10.31
CA GLY A 73 -7.66 -4.47 -9.57
C GLY A 73 -7.39 -3.05 -10.05
N ALA A 74 -7.40 -2.84 -11.38
CA ALA A 74 -7.24 -1.52 -12.00
C ALA A 74 -8.38 -0.55 -11.63
N VAL A 75 -9.58 -1.04 -11.38
CA VAL A 75 -10.74 -0.22 -10.95
C VAL A 75 -10.77 -0.03 -9.44
N VAL A 76 -10.58 -1.09 -8.66
CA VAL A 76 -10.70 -1.08 -7.20
C VAL A 76 -9.61 -0.24 -6.53
N GLY A 77 -8.36 -0.30 -7.00
CA GLY A 77 -7.27 0.49 -6.43
C GLY A 77 -7.57 2.00 -6.38
N PRO A 78 -7.87 2.64 -7.53
CA PRO A 78 -8.26 4.05 -7.57
C PRO A 78 -9.52 4.37 -6.76
N VAL A 79 -10.51 3.47 -6.72
CA VAL A 79 -11.73 3.66 -5.92
C VAL A 79 -11.40 3.71 -4.43
N LEU A 80 -10.55 2.81 -3.93
CA LEU A 80 -10.13 2.79 -2.53
C LEU A 80 -9.28 4.02 -2.18
N VAL A 81 -8.42 4.48 -3.09
CA VAL A 81 -7.67 5.74 -2.91
C VAL A 81 -8.63 6.91 -2.75
N LYS A 82 -9.65 7.00 -3.61
CA LYS A 82 -10.70 8.04 -3.52
C LYS A 82 -11.56 7.93 -2.27
N ALA A 83 -11.74 6.73 -1.73
CA ALA A 83 -12.41 6.48 -0.46
C ALA A 83 -11.56 6.84 0.77
N GLY A 84 -10.37 7.41 0.60
CA GLY A 84 -9.49 7.83 1.70
C GLY A 84 -8.58 6.72 2.24
N LEU A 85 -8.56 5.55 1.60
CA LEU A 85 -7.66 4.43 1.93
C LEU A 85 -6.33 4.50 1.16
N GLY A 86 -6.06 5.62 0.49
CA GLY A 86 -4.83 5.89 -0.23
C GLY A 86 -3.69 6.41 0.65
N PRO A 87 -2.55 6.75 0.04
CA PRO A 87 -1.39 7.32 0.72
C PRO A 87 -1.73 8.59 1.50
N LYS A 88 -1.12 8.76 2.68
CA LYS A 88 -1.34 9.94 3.53
C LYS A 88 -0.23 10.96 3.25
N ILE A 89 -0.62 12.17 2.84
CA ILE A 89 0.31 13.29 2.67
C ILE A 89 0.91 13.63 4.03
N HIS A 90 2.23 13.62 4.12
CA HIS A 90 2.96 14.05 5.31
C HIS A 90 2.87 15.58 5.44
N ARG A 91 2.48 16.06 6.62
CA ARG A 91 2.51 17.48 6.94
C ARG A 91 3.39 17.68 8.17
N ASN A 92 4.29 18.66 8.09
CA ASN A 92 5.11 19.05 9.24
C ASN A 92 4.20 19.74 10.26
N THR A 93 3.99 19.09 11.40
CA THR A 93 3.12 19.58 12.47
C THR A 93 3.83 20.57 13.39
N LEU A 94 5.17 20.64 13.32
CA LEU A 94 6.01 21.55 14.10
C LEU A 94 6.18 22.92 13.45
N GLN A 95 5.72 23.11 12.21
CA GLN A 95 5.79 24.38 11.47
C GLN A 95 4.51 25.24 11.59
N ARG A 96 3.61 24.92 12.52
CA ARG A 96 2.34 25.63 12.74
C ARG A 96 2.38 26.46 14.02
#